data_AF-A0A7C5RF41-F1
#
_entry.id   AF-A0A7C5RF41-F1
#
_cell.length_a   1.000
_cell.length_b   1.000
_cell.length_c   1.000
_cell.angle_alpha   90.00
_cell.angle_beta   90.00
_cell.angle_gamma   90.00
#
_symmetry.space_group_name_H-M   'P 1'
#
loop_
_entity.id
_entity.type
_entity.pdbx_description
1 polymer ?
#
loop_
_entity_poly.entity_id
_entity_poly.type
_entity_poly.pdbx_seq_one_letter_code
_entity_poly.pdbx_strand_id
1 'polypeptide(L)'
;MNKVLVLRHWRGGTESFGAEVVLVDERELLRRGAVLYEVHSPEGVEVYDDLYSALLGLWYAQEEGAVLYALDREGRTVARVALDEGGGA
;
A
#
# COMPACT_ATOMS: atom_id res chain seq x y z
N MET A 1 11.98 16.11 -7.08
CA MET A 1 12.01 15.01 -6.10
C MET A 1 11.52 15.57 -4.76
N ASN A 2 10.28 15.29 -4.38
CA ASN A 2 9.80 15.64 -3.04
C ASN A 2 10.53 14.75 -2.03
N LYS A 3 11.31 15.36 -1.14
CA LYS A 3 12.01 14.64 -0.08
C LYS A 3 11.02 14.40 1.05
N VAL A 4 10.78 13.14 1.41
CA VAL A 4 9.98 12.77 2.58
C VAL A 4 10.92 12.60 3.78
N LEU A 5 10.65 13.33 4.86
CA LEU A 5 11.34 13.15 6.14
C LEU A 5 10.47 12.25 7.01
N VAL A 6 11.02 11.12 7.47
CA VAL A 6 10.32 10.20 8.39
C VAL A 6 11.05 10.19 9.73
N LEU A 7 10.34 10.55 10.79
CA LEU A 7 10.81 10.47 12.18
C LEU A 7 10.22 9.21 12.82
N ARG A 8 11.08 8.29 13.28
CA ARG A 8 10.67 7.14 14.11
C ARG A 8 10.91 7.47 15.58
N HIS A 9 9.84 7.49 16.37
CA HIS A 9 9.91 7.77 17.81
C HIS A 9 10.44 6.59 18.60
N TRP A 10 11.25 6.85 19.63
CA TRP A 10 11.84 5.80 20.48
C TRP A 10 10.80 5.03 21.30
N ARG A 11 9.63 5.64 21.59
CA ARG A 11 8.50 5.01 22.29
C ARG A 11 7.59 4.19 21.36
N GLY A 12 7.96 4.07 20.08
CA GLY A 12 7.07 3.59 19.03
C GLY A 12 6.30 4.74 18.38
N GLY A 13 5.93 4.56 17.11
CA GLY A 13 5.28 5.57 16.28
C GLY A 13 6.20 6.16 15.21
N THR A 14 5.60 6.64 14.12
CA THR A 14 6.26 7.26 12.98
C THR A 14 5.54 8.55 12.59
N GLU A 15 6.29 9.62 12.36
CA GLU A 15 5.82 10.88 11.81
C GLU A 15 6.47 11.14 10.46
N SER A 16 5.76 11.78 9.55
CA SER A 16 6.24 12.12 8.21
C SER A 16 6.01 13.58 7.89
N PHE A 17 7.00 14.22 7.24
CA PHE A 17 6.95 15.63 6.83
C PHE A 17 7.17 15.75 5.32
N GLY A 18 6.40 16.64 4.68
CA GLY A 18 6.66 17.10 3.31
C GLY A 18 6.09 16.23 2.18
N ALA A 19 5.33 15.17 2.50
CA ALA A 19 4.53 14.42 1.54
C ALA A 19 3.34 13.76 2.23
N GLU A 20 2.32 13.47 1.45
CA GLU A 20 1.27 12.55 1.86
C GLU A 20 1.87 11.15 1.99
N VAL A 21 1.66 10.55 3.16
CA VAL A 21 2.17 9.21 3.45
C VAL A 21 1.00 8.25 3.47
N VAL A 22 1.01 7.33 2.51
CA VAL A 22 0.12 6.18 2.50
C VAL A 22 0.62 5.18 3.54
N LEU A 23 -0.05 5.14 4.69
CA LEU A 23 0.26 4.19 5.75
C LEU A 23 -0.55 2.91 5.55
N VAL A 24 0.16 1.80 5.38
CA VAL A 24 -0.45 0.46 5.25
C VAL A 24 -0.12 -0.34 6.51
N ASP A 25 -1.14 -0.62 7.33
CA ASP A 25 -1.02 -1.40 8.57
C ASP A 25 -1.30 -2.89 8.31
N GLU A 26 -0.23 -3.69 8.18
CA GLU A 26 -0.32 -5.13 7.97
C GLU A 26 -1.14 -5.85 9.03
N ARG A 27 -1.03 -5.42 10.30
CA ARG A 27 -1.76 -6.07 11.40
C ARG A 27 -3.26 -5.88 11.24
N GLU A 28 -3.69 -4.69 10.82
CA GLU A 28 -5.09 -4.42 10.54
C GLU A 28 -5.59 -5.21 9.31
N LEU A 29 -4.78 -5.35 8.26
CA LEU A 29 -5.10 -6.18 7.09
C LEU A 29 -5.30 -7.65 7.47
N LEU A 30 -4.37 -8.21 8.24
CA LEU A 30 -4.47 -9.58 8.76
C LEU A 30 -5.70 -9.77 9.65
N ARG A 31 -6.04 -8.77 10.49
CA ARG A 31 -7.26 -8.79 11.32
C ARG A 31 -8.53 -8.81 10.47
N ARG A 32 -8.50 -8.19 9.29
CA ARG A 32 -9.59 -8.22 8.29
C ARG A 32 -9.61 -9.50 7.47
N GLY A 33 -8.64 -10.40 7.66
CA GLY A 33 -8.59 -11.69 6.97
C GLY A 33 -7.78 -11.69 5.67
N ALA A 34 -6.95 -10.66 5.43
CA ALA A 34 -6.07 -10.64 4.27
C ALA A 34 -5.11 -11.84 4.28
N VAL A 35 -5.01 -12.53 3.14
CA VAL A 35 -4.10 -13.67 2.92
C VAL A 35 -3.37 -13.61 1.59
N LEU A 36 -3.82 -12.76 0.67
CA LEU A 36 -3.21 -12.51 -0.64
C LEU A 36 -3.32 -11.03 -1.00
N TYR A 37 -2.47 -10.58 -1.91
CA TYR A 37 -2.47 -9.21 -2.41
C TYR A 37 -2.38 -9.22 -3.92
N GLU A 38 -3.23 -8.44 -4.58
CA GLU A 38 -3.18 -8.22 -6.02
C GLU A 38 -2.77 -6.78 -6.32
N VAL A 39 -1.78 -6.59 -7.19
CA VAL A 39 -1.43 -5.29 -7.75
C VAL A 39 -2.01 -5.23 -9.16
N HIS A 40 -2.94 -4.31 -9.38
CA HIS A 40 -3.60 -4.08 -10.66
C HIS A 40 -2.96 -2.87 -11.33
N SER A 41 -2.40 -3.05 -12.52
CA SER A 41 -1.88 -2.00 -13.40
C SER A 41 -2.46 -2.13 -14.81
N PRO A 42 -2.23 -1.15 -15.70
CA PRO A 42 -2.56 -1.28 -17.12
C PRO A 42 -1.90 -2.47 -17.83
N GLU A 43 -0.73 -2.92 -17.36
CA GLU A 43 -0.01 -4.06 -17.93
C GLU A 43 -0.59 -5.42 -17.49
N GLY A 44 -1.28 -5.48 -16.35
CA GLY A 44 -1.93 -6.69 -15.88
C GLY A 44 -2.18 -6.75 -14.37
N VAL A 45 -2.37 -7.96 -13.87
CA VAL A 45 -2.55 -8.24 -12.45
C VAL A 45 -1.42 -9.15 -11.97
N GLU A 46 -0.70 -8.71 -10.95
CA GLU A 46 0.30 -9.50 -10.25
C GLU A 46 -0.20 -9.90 -8.86
N VAL A 47 0.06 -11.15 -8.45
CA VAL A 47 -0.44 -11.72 -7.19
C VAL A 47 0.73 -12.05 -6.28
N TYR A 48 0.60 -11.65 -5.02
CA TYR A 48 1.62 -11.78 -3.98
C TYR A 48 1.01 -12.45 -2.73
N ASP A 49 1.82 -13.26 -2.05
CA ASP A 49 1.47 -13.91 -0.78
C ASP A 49 1.95 -13.12 0.45
N ASP A 50 2.78 -12.10 0.27
CA ASP A 50 3.24 -11.20 1.32
C ASP A 50 3.04 -9.71 0.96
N LEU A 51 2.81 -8.89 2.00
CA LEU A 51 2.49 -7.47 1.82
C LEU A 51 3.69 -6.67 1.31
N TYR A 52 4.92 -7.04 1.70
CA TYR A 52 6.11 -6.28 1.35
C TYR A 52 6.37 -6.32 -0.16
N SER A 53 6.33 -7.52 -0.76
CA SER A 53 6.48 -7.69 -2.21
C SER A 53 5.35 -6.99 -2.97
N ALA A 54 4.11 -7.05 -2.47
CA ALA A 54 2.98 -6.35 -3.07
C ALA A 54 3.15 -4.83 -3.04
N LEU A 55 3.64 -4.26 -1.93
CA LEU A 55 3.92 -2.82 -1.82
C LEU A 55 5.07 -2.39 -2.73
N LEU A 56 6.09 -3.22 -2.92
CA LEU A 56 7.14 -2.96 -3.91
C LEU A 56 6.57 -2.94 -5.34
N GLY A 57 5.72 -3.91 -5.70
CA GLY A 57 5.04 -3.94 -6.99
C GLY A 57 4.19 -2.69 -7.22
N LEU A 58 3.37 -2.33 -6.22
CA LEU A 58 2.57 -1.11 -6.24
C LEU A 58 3.43 0.16 -6.44
N TRP A 59 4.57 0.24 -5.75
CA TRP A 59 5.50 1.36 -5.87
C TRP A 59 6.13 1.46 -7.27
N TYR A 60 6.52 0.34 -7.87
CA TYR A 60 7.08 0.34 -9.23
C TYR A 60 6.06 0.74 -10.28
N ALA A 61 4.80 0.31 -10.13
CA ALA A 61 3.73 0.61 -11.07
C ALA A 61 2.94 1.90 -10.73
N GLN A 62 3.43 2.72 -9.80
CA GLN A 62 2.68 3.89 -9.32
C GLN A 62 2.42 4.94 -10.40
N GLU A 63 3.36 5.15 -11.34
CA GLU A 63 3.22 6.13 -12.43
C GLU A 63 2.13 5.72 -13.44
N GLU A 64 1.69 4.46 -13.38
CA GLU A 64 0.63 3.91 -14.22
C GLU A 64 -0.74 3.92 -13.51
N GLY A 65 -0.83 4.47 -12.29
CA GLY A 65 -2.05 4.47 -11.49
C GLY A 65 -2.38 3.12 -10.88
N ALA A 66 -1.36 2.32 -10.55
CA ALA A 66 -1.56 1.00 -9.97
C ALA A 66 -2.27 1.04 -8.61
N VAL A 67 -3.00 -0.04 -8.33
CA VAL A 67 -3.81 -0.20 -7.12
C VAL A 67 -3.55 -1.57 -6.52
N LEU A 68 -3.33 -1.61 -5.20
CA LEU A 68 -3.23 -2.85 -4.45
C LEU A 68 -4.57 -3.20 -3.81
N TYR A 69 -4.98 -4.46 -3.96
CA TYR A 69 -6.12 -5.06 -3.29
C TYR A 69 -5.64 -6.16 -2.34
N ALA A 70 -5.99 -6.06 -1.06
CA ALA A 70 -5.82 -7.16 -0.12
C ALA A 70 -7.05 -8.07 -0.17
N LEU A 71 -6.85 -9.38 -0.29
CA LEU A 71 -7.89 -10.38 -0.48
C LEU A 71 -7.97 -11.37 0.68
N ASP A 72 -9.18 -11.82 1.00
CA ASP A 72 -9.42 -12.94 1.90
C ASP A 72 -9.28 -14.31 1.20
N ARG A 73 -9.49 -15.41 1.95
CA ARG A 73 -9.37 -16.79 1.43
C ARG A 73 -10.39 -17.13 0.36
N GLU A 74 -11.49 -16.40 0.30
CA GLU A 74 -12.53 -16.55 -0.73
C GLU A 74 -12.26 -15.65 -1.95
N GLY A 75 -11.14 -14.93 -1.96
CA GLY A 75 -10.76 -14.00 -3.05
C GLY A 75 -11.51 -12.68 -3.00
N ARG A 76 -12.16 -12.33 -1.88
CA ARG A 76 -12.90 -11.07 -1.73
C ARG A 76 -11.97 -9.98 -1.21
N THR A 77 -12.13 -8.77 -1.74
CA THR A 77 -11.37 -7.60 -1.28
C THR A 77 -11.73 -7.21 0.15
N VAL A 78 -10.71 -7.10 1.01
CA VAL A 78 -10.82 -6.61 2.39
C VAL A 78 -10.19 -5.23 2.59
N ALA A 79 -9.32 -4.81 1.67
CA ALA A 79 -8.78 -3.46 1.61
C ALA A 79 -8.31 -3.09 0.19
N ARG A 80 -8.27 -1.78 -0.09
CA ARG A 80 -7.76 -1.19 -1.32
C ARG A 80 -6.77 -0.07 -0.97
N VAL A 81 -5.63 -0.04 -1.63
CA VAL A 81 -4.57 0.96 -1.47
C VAL A 81 -4.18 1.49 -2.84
N ALA A 82 -4.17 2.80 -3.00
CA ALA A 82 -3.63 3.48 -4.18
C ALA A 82 -2.61 4.52 -3.71
N LEU A 83 -1.58 4.77 -4.52
CA LEU A 83 -0.59 5.81 -4.23
C LEU A 83 -1.00 7.19 -4.78
N ASP A 84 -2.11 7.23 -5.54
CA ASP A 84 -2.73 8.44 -6.07
C ASP A 84 -3.98 8.85 -5.28
N GLU A 85 -3.81 9.81 -4.37
CA GLU A 85 -4.57 11.06 -4.38
C GLU A 85 -3.57 12.17 -4.04
N GLY A 86 -2.86 12.69 -5.05
CA GLY A 86 -2.26 14.01 -4.92
C GLY A 86 -3.39 15.02 -4.69
N GLY A 87 -3.71 15.29 -3.44
CA GLY A 87 -4.71 16.28 -3.04
C GLY A 87 -4.34 17.66 -3.56
N GLY A 88 -4.97 18.07 -4.66
CA GLY A 88 -5.22 19.48 -4.92
C GLY A 88 -6.24 20.00 -3.92
N ALA A 89 -5.80 20.84 -2.99
CA ALA A 89 -6.54 21.96 -2.39
C ALA A 89 -5.56 22.84 -1.59
#